data_AF-A0A0C3R0G5-F1
#
_entry.id   AF-A0A0C3R0G5-F1
#
_cell.length_a   1.000
_cell.length_b   1.000
_cell.length_c   1.000
_cell.angle_alpha   90.00
_cell.angle_beta   90.00
_cell.angle_gamma   90.00
#
_symmetry.space_group_name_H-M   'P 1'
#
loop_
_entity.id
_entity.type
_entity.pdbx_description
1 polymer ?
#
loop_
_entity_poly.entity_id
_entity_poly.type
_entity_poly.pdbx_seq_one_letter_code
_entity_poly.pdbx_strand_id
1 'polypeptide(L)'
;MGKGMNIVEILNLGFGGLAFLLAFMAYRLLLNKQVREESKEYFKAIYFYMAFSLALGVLAFTAPHIPKLLEHEPNPLMEAMIISAQNRSPLSTDFVESQVEKMTKAHNERLKSLYEQRSIEHRKLSTASTSDAEVREIEKSIRKTEQQIRQENMDLSHKIRDLKSLL
;
A
#
# COMPACT_ATOMS: atom_id res chain seq x y z
N MET A 1 -3.96 -45.98 29.23
CA MET A 1 -3.08 -45.42 28.18
C MET A 1 -3.57 -44.03 27.83
N GLY A 2 -3.00 -42.99 28.46
CA GLY A 2 -3.37 -41.61 28.18
C GLY A 2 -2.69 -41.13 26.91
N LYS A 3 -3.46 -40.87 25.85
CA LYS A 3 -2.97 -40.20 24.64
C LYS A 3 -2.54 -38.79 25.04
N GLY A 4 -1.24 -38.59 25.27
CA GLY A 4 -0.66 -37.26 25.43
C GLY A 4 -0.91 -36.47 24.16
N MET A 5 -1.67 -35.39 24.25
CA MET A 5 -1.95 -34.52 23.11
C MET A 5 -0.63 -33.90 22.66
N ASN A 6 -0.18 -34.18 21.43
CA ASN A 6 1.07 -33.66 20.87
C ASN A 6 0.96 -32.14 20.67
N ILE A 7 1.38 -31.38 21.68
CA ILE A 7 1.40 -29.92 21.71
C ILE A 7 2.11 -29.34 20.47
N VAL A 8 3.15 -30.04 20.00
CA VAL A 8 3.94 -29.65 18.81
C VAL A 8 3.12 -29.71 17.51
N GLU A 9 2.21 -30.68 17.36
CA GLU A 9 1.33 -30.77 16.18
C GLU A 9 0.32 -29.62 16.15
N ILE A 10 -0.15 -29.19 17.32
CA ILE A 10 -1.06 -28.05 17.45
C ILE A 10 -0.30 -26.74 17.16
N LEU A 11 0.92 -26.58 17.65
CA LEU A 11 1.75 -25.39 17.34
C LEU A 11 2.11 -25.29 15.85
N ASN A 12 2.22 -26.41 15.13
CA ASN A 12 2.41 -26.43 13.68
C ASN A 12 1.21 -25.91 12.88
N LEU A 13 0.02 -25.77 13.47
CA LEU A 13 -1.12 -25.06 12.88
C LEU A 13 -0.98 -23.52 12.92
N GLY A 14 0.14 -23.00 13.44
CA GLY A 14 0.41 -21.57 13.55
C GLY A 14 -0.48 -20.87 14.57
N PHE A 15 -0.94 -19.66 14.25
CA PHE A 15 -1.74 -18.83 15.18
C PHE A 15 -3.05 -19.49 15.63
N GLY A 16 -3.69 -20.30 14.77
CA GLY A 16 -4.93 -21.01 15.13
C GLY A 16 -4.72 -22.09 16.18
N GLY A 17 -3.61 -22.82 16.09
CA GLY A 17 -3.24 -23.83 17.08
C GLY A 17 -2.82 -23.22 18.42
N LEU A 18 -2.13 -22.07 18.38
CA LEU A 18 -1.82 -21.30 19.59
C LEU A 18 -3.10 -20.85 20.30
N ALA A 19 -4.07 -20.28 19.56
CA ALA A 19 -5.36 -19.86 20.12
C ALA A 19 -6.14 -21.04 20.74
N PHE A 20 -6.12 -22.20 20.10
CA PHE A 20 -6.74 -23.42 20.62
C PHE A 20 -6.04 -23.92 21.91
N LEU A 21 -4.71 -23.88 21.95
CA LEU A 21 -3.94 -24.31 23.13
C LEU A 21 -4.15 -23.36 24.32
N LEU A 22 -4.22 -22.06 24.07
CA LEU A 22 -4.57 -21.05 25.08
C LEU A 22 -6.01 -21.30 25.59
N ALA A 23 -7.00 -21.44 24.70
CA ALA A 23 -8.37 -21.74 25.09
C ALA A 23 -8.49 -23.04 25.91
N PHE A 24 -7.74 -24.08 25.54
CA PHE A 24 -7.68 -25.34 26.27
C PHE A 24 -7.05 -25.19 27.67
N MET A 25 -5.98 -24.39 27.82
CA MET A 25 -5.41 -24.08 29.12
C MET A 25 -6.36 -23.25 29.99
N ALA A 26 -7.06 -22.27 29.41
CA ALA A 26 -8.08 -21.48 30.12
C ALA A 26 -9.21 -22.37 30.67
N TYR A 27 -9.68 -23.30 29.83
CA TYR A 27 -10.71 -24.28 30.20
C TYR A 27 -10.22 -25.23 31.31
N ARG A 28 -8.98 -25.71 31.25
CA ARG A 28 -8.39 -26.52 32.34
C ARG A 28 -8.22 -25.75 33.65
N LEU A 29 -7.87 -24.47 33.58
CA LEU A 29 -7.77 -23.60 34.77
C LEU A 29 -9.14 -23.34 35.40
N LEU A 30 -10.19 -23.20 34.58
CA LEU A 30 -11.58 -23.08 35.05
C LEU A 30 -12.05 -24.37 35.75
N LEU A 31 -11.85 -25.53 35.13
CA LEU A 31 -12.22 -26.83 35.71
C LEU A 31 -11.52 -27.11 37.05
N ASN A 32 -10.23 -26.75 37.17
CA ASN A 32 -9.48 -26.97 38.41
C ASN A 32 -9.81 -25.96 39.52
N LYS A 33 -10.41 -24.80 39.20
CA LYS A 33 -10.76 -23.76 40.19
C LYS A 33 -12.22 -23.78 40.64
N GLN A 34 -13.11 -24.49 39.95
CA GLN A 34 -14.51 -24.64 40.36
C GLN A 34 -14.70 -25.40 41.70
N VAL A 35 -13.62 -25.97 42.25
CA VAL A 35 -13.60 -26.77 43.49
C VAL A 35 -13.15 -25.97 44.74
N ARG A 36 -12.64 -24.73 44.61
CA ARG A 36 -12.20 -23.89 45.75
C ARG A 36 -12.68 -22.44 45.61
N GLU A 37 -13.23 -21.89 46.70
CA GLU A 37 -13.84 -20.55 46.81
C GLU A 37 -13.02 -19.41 46.18
N GLU A 38 -13.74 -18.46 45.58
CA GLU A 38 -13.29 -17.53 44.56
C GLU A 38 -12.46 -16.33 45.07
N SER A 39 -11.43 -15.94 44.32
CA SER A 39 -10.91 -14.56 44.34
C SER A 39 -11.24 -13.88 42.99
N LYS A 40 -11.90 -12.71 43.06
CA LYS A 40 -12.41 -11.95 41.90
C LYS A 40 -11.32 -11.57 40.89
N GLU A 41 -10.05 -11.51 41.33
CA GLU A 41 -8.91 -11.13 40.50
C GLU A 41 -8.55 -12.22 39.47
N TYR A 42 -8.67 -13.49 39.84
CA TYR A 42 -8.38 -14.59 38.91
C TYR A 42 -9.43 -14.73 37.82
N PHE A 43 -10.69 -14.44 38.12
CA PHE A 43 -11.76 -14.45 37.14
C PHE A 43 -11.54 -13.39 36.05
N LYS A 44 -11.08 -12.20 36.46
CA LYS A 44 -10.69 -11.13 35.54
C LYS A 44 -9.54 -11.56 34.63
N ALA A 45 -8.51 -12.22 35.16
CA ALA A 45 -7.39 -12.72 34.37
C ALA A 45 -7.83 -13.78 33.34
N ILE A 46 -8.70 -14.71 33.74
CA ILE A 46 -9.26 -15.74 32.83
C ILE A 46 -10.08 -15.09 31.71
N TYR A 47 -10.88 -14.07 32.04
CA TYR A 47 -11.66 -13.32 31.05
C TYR A 47 -10.77 -12.59 30.03
N PHE A 48 -9.74 -11.87 30.49
CA PHE A 48 -8.78 -11.21 29.60
C PHE A 48 -8.07 -12.20 28.69
N TYR A 49 -7.73 -13.37 29.22
CA TYR A 49 -7.05 -14.41 28.48
C TYR A 49 -7.96 -15.06 27.40
N MET A 50 -9.24 -15.27 27.71
CA MET A 50 -10.24 -15.68 26.71
C MET A 50 -10.43 -14.62 25.61
N ALA A 51 -10.57 -13.35 25.99
CA ALA A 51 -10.74 -12.26 25.03
C ALA A 51 -9.52 -12.11 24.10
N PHE A 52 -8.31 -12.25 24.64
CA PHE A 52 -7.07 -12.24 23.87
C PHE A 52 -6.98 -13.42 22.90
N SER A 53 -7.38 -14.62 23.33
CA SER A 53 -7.40 -15.81 22.47
C SER A 53 -8.40 -15.67 21.32
N LEU A 54 -9.54 -15.04 21.57
CA LEU A 54 -10.55 -14.76 20.55
C LEU A 54 -10.08 -13.69 19.55
N ALA A 55 -9.41 -12.64 20.03
CA ALA A 55 -8.79 -11.63 19.18
C ALA A 55 -7.72 -12.22 18.25
N LEU A 56 -6.87 -13.13 18.78
CA LEU A 56 -5.90 -13.88 17.96
C LEU A 56 -6.58 -14.77 16.92
N GLY A 57 -7.70 -15.41 17.27
CA GLY A 57 -8.49 -16.20 16.32
C GLY A 57 -9.05 -15.37 15.16
N VAL A 58 -9.58 -14.17 15.44
CA VAL A 58 -10.06 -13.24 14.41
C VAL A 58 -8.90 -12.77 13.53
N LEU A 59 -7.76 -12.41 14.13
CA LEU A 59 -6.55 -12.04 13.39
C LEU A 59 -6.04 -13.17 12.48
N ALA A 60 -6.07 -14.41 12.95
CA ALA A 60 -5.65 -15.56 12.15
C ALA A 60 -6.58 -15.79 10.93
N PHE A 61 -7.88 -15.50 11.08
CA PHE A 61 -8.86 -15.61 9.99
C PHE A 61 -8.77 -14.45 8.99
N THR A 62 -8.44 -13.24 9.46
CA THR A 62 -8.28 -12.07 8.59
C THR A 62 -6.89 -11.99 7.94
N ALA A 63 -5.87 -12.59 8.54
CA ALA A 63 -4.50 -12.65 8.01
C ALA A 63 -4.40 -13.09 6.54
N PRO A 64 -5.06 -14.15 6.06
CA PRO A 64 -5.01 -14.53 4.64
C PRO A 64 -5.75 -13.55 3.69
N HIS A 65 -6.53 -12.60 4.20
CA HIS A 65 -7.22 -11.58 3.40
C HIS A 65 -6.43 -10.26 3.31
N ILE A 66 -5.49 -10.03 4.22
CA ILE A 66 -4.59 -8.87 4.20
C ILE A 66 -3.64 -8.85 2.99
N PRO A 67 -3.03 -9.97 2.52
CA PRO A 67 -2.12 -9.91 1.38
C PRO A 67 -2.82 -9.48 0.09
N LYS A 68 -4.10 -9.80 -0.13
CA LYS A 68 -4.85 -9.35 -1.31
C LYS A 68 -5.07 -7.83 -1.40
N LEU A 69 -4.95 -7.11 -0.28
CA LEU A 69 -5.05 -5.65 -0.24
C LEU A 69 -3.68 -4.95 -0.36
N LEU A 70 -2.60 -5.70 -0.19
CA LEU A 70 -1.20 -5.22 -0.21
C LEU A 70 -0.38 -5.79 -1.38
N GLU A 71 -0.92 -6.75 -2.13
CA GLU A 71 -0.45 -7.13 -3.45
C GLU A 71 -0.59 -5.90 -4.37
N HIS A 72 0.45 -5.05 -4.35
CA HIS A 72 0.76 -4.20 -5.48
C HIS A 72 0.84 -5.13 -6.69
N GLU A 73 -0.22 -5.16 -7.51
CA GLU A 73 -0.11 -5.73 -8.85
C GLU A 73 1.16 -5.14 -9.47
N PRO A 74 2.16 -5.97 -9.80
CA PRO A 74 3.40 -5.47 -10.34
C PRO A 74 3.05 -4.66 -11.58
N ASN A 75 3.52 -3.41 -11.64
CA ASN A 75 3.34 -2.57 -12.82
C ASN A 75 3.75 -3.42 -14.04
N PRO A 76 2.97 -3.47 -15.13
CA PRO A 76 3.26 -4.31 -16.30
C PRO A 76 4.69 -4.13 -16.85
N LEU A 77 5.30 -2.95 -16.64
CA LEU A 77 6.71 -2.72 -16.95
C LEU A 77 7.67 -3.57 -16.08
N MET A 78 7.40 -3.69 -14.79
CA MET A 78 8.19 -4.48 -13.86
C MET A 78 8.08 -5.97 -14.16
N GLU A 79 6.89 -6.45 -14.49
CA GLU A 79 6.69 -7.85 -14.91
C GLU A 79 7.46 -8.16 -16.20
N ALA A 80 7.35 -7.29 -17.21
CA ALA A 80 8.10 -7.45 -18.45
C ALA A 80 9.62 -7.41 -18.24
N MET A 81 10.13 -6.56 -17.33
CA MET A 81 11.53 -6.53 -16.94
C MET A 81 11.99 -7.83 -16.26
N ILE A 82 11.18 -8.40 -15.36
CA ILE A 82 11.51 -9.65 -14.68
C ILE A 82 11.60 -10.79 -15.70
N ILE A 83 10.63 -10.86 -16.62
CA ILE A 83 10.61 -11.87 -17.70
C ILE A 83 11.82 -11.70 -18.62
N SER A 84 12.14 -10.47 -19.02
CA SER A 84 13.32 -10.14 -19.82
C SER A 84 14.62 -10.55 -19.13
N ALA A 85 14.76 -10.26 -17.83
CA ALA A 85 15.94 -10.63 -17.04
C ALA A 85 16.08 -12.14 -16.87
N GLN A 86 14.97 -12.85 -16.62
CA GLN A 86 14.95 -14.32 -16.52
C GLN A 86 15.35 -14.99 -17.84
N ASN A 87 14.82 -14.48 -18.95
CA ASN A 87 15.07 -15.04 -20.28
C ASN A 87 16.36 -14.53 -20.93
N ARG A 88 17.06 -13.58 -20.29
CA ARG A 88 18.23 -12.87 -20.84
C ARG A 88 17.98 -12.28 -22.24
N SER A 89 16.74 -11.91 -22.51
CA SER A 89 16.29 -11.36 -23.78
C SER A 89 15.98 -9.87 -23.60
N PRO A 90 16.32 -9.00 -24.56
CA PRO A 90 15.89 -7.60 -24.51
C PRO A 90 14.36 -7.51 -24.50
N LEU A 91 13.84 -6.39 -24.00
CA LEU A 91 12.40 -6.12 -24.08
C LEU A 91 11.97 -6.01 -25.54
N SER A 92 10.74 -6.42 -25.86
CA SER A 92 10.26 -6.28 -27.23
C SER A 92 10.08 -4.79 -27.58
N THR A 93 10.46 -4.44 -28.81
CA THR A 93 10.29 -3.08 -29.36
C THR A 93 8.84 -2.61 -29.24
N ASP A 94 7.90 -3.47 -29.59
CA ASP A 94 6.47 -3.15 -29.58
C ASP A 94 5.96 -2.86 -28.16
N PHE A 95 6.50 -3.55 -27.15
CA PHE A 95 6.16 -3.28 -25.76
C PHE A 95 6.72 -1.93 -25.30
N VAL A 96 8.00 -1.66 -25.59
CA VAL A 96 8.65 -0.39 -25.24
C VAL A 96 7.94 0.79 -25.92
N GLU A 97 7.57 0.66 -27.20
CA GLU A 97 6.80 1.67 -27.92
C GLU A 97 5.42 1.90 -27.31
N SER A 98 4.69 0.82 -26.94
CA SER A 98 3.40 0.94 -26.25
C SER A 98 3.51 1.66 -24.91
N GLN A 99 4.58 1.41 -24.14
CA GLN A 99 4.82 2.11 -22.88
C GLN A 99 5.15 3.58 -23.12
N VAL A 100 5.99 3.91 -24.11
CA VAL A 100 6.29 5.29 -24.51
C VAL A 100 5.02 6.03 -24.93
N GLU A 101 4.13 5.40 -25.70
CA GLU A 101 2.86 5.99 -26.12
C GLU A 101 1.95 6.28 -24.91
N LYS A 102 1.76 5.31 -24.01
CA LYS A 102 0.97 5.50 -22.78
C LYS A 102 1.52 6.64 -21.93
N MET A 103 2.84 6.71 -21.77
CA MET A 103 3.50 7.78 -21.01
C MET A 103 3.33 9.14 -21.69
N THR A 104 3.47 9.20 -23.01
CA THR A 104 3.29 10.43 -23.80
C THR A 104 1.84 10.93 -23.72
N LYS A 105 0.87 10.03 -23.79
CA LYS A 105 -0.55 10.37 -23.64
C LYS A 105 -0.86 10.93 -22.26
N ALA A 106 -0.44 10.23 -21.20
CA ALA A 106 -0.62 10.68 -19.82
C ALA A 106 0.07 12.04 -19.57
N HIS A 107 1.25 12.25 -20.15
CA HIS A 107 1.96 13.53 -20.09
C HIS A 107 1.19 14.66 -20.77
N ASN A 108 0.66 14.43 -21.97
CA ASN A 108 -0.13 15.42 -22.68
C ASN A 108 -1.40 15.83 -21.92
N GLU A 109 -2.06 14.87 -21.25
CA GLU A 109 -3.21 15.14 -20.39
C GLU A 109 -2.84 16.03 -19.19
N ARG A 110 -1.69 15.77 -18.55
CA ARG A 110 -1.19 16.62 -17.45
C ARG A 110 -0.75 18.00 -17.93
N LEU A 111 -0.07 18.09 -19.07
CA LEU A 111 0.29 19.37 -19.65
C LEU A 111 -0.94 20.21 -19.96
N LYS A 112 -2.00 19.59 -20.48
CA LYS A 112 -3.26 20.28 -20.77
C LYS A 112 -3.83 20.96 -19.52
N SER A 113 -3.87 20.26 -18.38
CA SER A 113 -4.38 20.85 -17.14
C SER A 113 -3.48 21.98 -16.61
N LEU A 114 -2.15 21.84 -16.73
CA LEU A 114 -1.20 22.90 -16.35
C LEU A 114 -1.33 24.14 -17.25
N TYR A 115 -1.50 23.96 -18.56
CA TYR A 115 -1.75 25.07 -19.48
C TYR A 115 -3.08 25.76 -19.23
N GLU A 116 -4.12 25.00 -18.89
CA GLU A 116 -5.42 25.54 -18.50
C GLU A 116 -5.29 26.37 -17.21
N GLN A 117 -4.61 25.84 -16.17
CA GLN A 117 -4.33 26.57 -14.95
C GLN A 117 -3.57 27.88 -15.23
N ARG A 118 -2.50 27.81 -16.03
CA ARG A 118 -1.74 29.00 -16.46
C ARG A 118 -2.64 30.02 -17.16
N SER A 119 -3.55 29.58 -18.03
CA SER A 119 -4.48 30.48 -18.74
C SER A 119 -5.45 31.19 -17.79
N ILE A 120 -5.92 30.50 -16.75
CA ILE A 120 -6.79 31.07 -15.71
C ILE A 120 -6.01 32.10 -14.89
N GLU A 121 -4.76 31.81 -14.54
CA GLU A 121 -3.90 32.73 -13.79
C GLU A 121 -3.59 34.00 -14.60
N HIS A 122 -3.27 33.88 -15.90
CA HIS A 122 -3.12 35.04 -16.80
C HIS A 122 -4.41 35.86 -16.92
N ARG A 123 -5.57 35.20 -16.98
CA ARG A 123 -6.86 35.90 -16.99
C ARG A 123 -7.07 36.67 -15.69
N LYS A 124 -6.77 36.07 -14.53
CA LYS A 124 -6.84 36.76 -13.23
C LYS A 124 -5.92 37.96 -13.17
N LEU A 125 -4.69 37.83 -13.68
CA LEU A 125 -3.72 38.91 -13.77
C LEU A 125 -4.26 40.08 -14.60
N SER A 126 -4.90 39.81 -15.74
CA SER A 126 -5.49 40.84 -16.61
C SER A 126 -6.69 41.57 -15.99
N THR A 127 -7.36 40.94 -15.01
CA THR A 127 -8.52 41.52 -14.31
C THR A 127 -8.19 42.06 -12.92
N ALA A 128 -6.94 41.91 -12.46
CA ALA A 128 -6.51 42.34 -11.14
C ALA A 128 -6.27 43.86 -11.16
N SER A 129 -7.21 44.61 -10.56
CA SER A 129 -7.26 46.07 -10.72
C SER A 129 -6.74 46.89 -9.54
N THR A 130 -6.33 46.28 -8.40
CA THR A 130 -6.35 47.07 -7.15
C THR A 130 -5.28 46.81 -6.09
N SER A 131 -4.43 45.79 -6.19
CA SER A 131 -3.35 45.58 -5.20
C SER A 131 -2.07 45.00 -5.83
N ASP A 132 -0.96 45.73 -5.71
CA ASP A 132 0.38 45.26 -6.10
C ASP A 132 0.75 43.92 -5.45
N ALA A 133 0.23 43.64 -4.25
CA ALA A 133 0.45 42.36 -3.57
C ALA A 133 -0.28 41.20 -4.28
N GLU A 134 -1.49 41.44 -4.77
CA GLU A 134 -2.29 40.44 -5.50
C GLU A 134 -1.66 40.11 -6.85
N VAL A 135 -1.21 41.13 -7.58
CA VAL A 135 -0.47 40.98 -8.85
C VAL A 135 0.79 40.13 -8.65
N ARG A 136 1.58 40.41 -7.60
CA ARG A 136 2.80 39.64 -7.30
C ARG A 136 2.52 38.17 -6.95
N GLU A 137 1.46 37.89 -6.21
CA GLU A 137 1.08 36.51 -5.87
C GLU A 137 0.63 35.73 -7.11
N ILE A 138 -0.13 36.37 -8.02
CA ILE A 138 -0.54 35.75 -9.29
C ILE A 138 0.69 35.50 -10.18
N GLU A 139 1.62 36.46 -10.31
CA GLU A 139 2.86 36.24 -11.06
C GLU A 139 3.70 35.09 -10.50
N LYS A 140 3.78 34.98 -9.17
CA LYS A 140 4.49 33.89 -8.50
C LYS A 140 3.83 32.54 -8.79
N SER A 141 2.50 32.46 -8.82
CA SER A 141 1.79 31.24 -9.16
C SER A 141 2.03 30.84 -10.63
N ILE A 142 1.98 31.80 -11.57
CA ILE A 142 2.29 31.57 -12.98
C ILE A 142 3.71 31.01 -13.14
N ARG A 143 4.71 31.61 -12.47
CA ARG A 143 6.10 31.12 -12.51
C ARG A 143 6.21 29.70 -11.97
N LYS A 144 5.48 29.36 -10.91
CA LYS A 144 5.45 28.01 -10.35
C LYS A 144 4.85 27.02 -11.34
N THR A 145 3.74 27.38 -11.99
CA THR A 145 3.11 26.55 -13.04
C THR A 145 4.07 26.35 -14.23
N GLU A 146 4.81 27.38 -14.65
CA GLU A 146 5.82 27.26 -15.71
C GLU A 146 7.00 26.36 -15.32
N GLN A 147 7.46 26.44 -14.07
CA GLN A 147 8.50 25.53 -13.56
C GLN A 147 8.01 24.08 -13.57
N GLN A 148 6.77 23.83 -13.16
CA GLN A 148 6.16 22.49 -13.21
C GLN A 148 6.10 21.95 -14.63
N ILE A 149 5.66 22.76 -15.62
CA ILE A 149 5.64 22.35 -17.04
C ILE A 149 7.04 21.96 -17.52
N ARG A 150 8.07 22.75 -17.18
CA ARG A 150 9.46 22.43 -17.56
C ARG A 150 9.92 21.13 -16.91
N GLN A 151 9.61 20.94 -15.63
CA GLN A 151 10.01 19.75 -14.89
C GLN A 151 9.33 18.48 -15.43
N GLU A 152 8.04 18.52 -15.72
CA GLU A 152 7.31 17.41 -16.37
C GLU A 152 7.92 17.06 -17.73
N ASN A 153 8.27 18.05 -18.56
CA ASN A 153 8.90 17.81 -19.86
C ASN A 153 10.30 17.16 -19.73
N MET A 154 11.10 17.60 -18.75
CA MET A 154 12.39 16.98 -18.46
C MET A 154 12.22 15.55 -17.97
N ASP A 155 11.30 15.32 -17.04
CA ASP A 155 11.03 14.00 -16.46
C ASP A 155 10.55 13.00 -17.51
N LEU A 156 9.62 13.40 -18.39
CA LEU A 156 9.22 12.56 -19.52
C LEU A 156 10.41 12.24 -20.44
N SER A 157 11.22 13.24 -20.77
CA SER A 157 12.38 13.06 -21.65
C SER A 157 13.41 12.08 -21.06
N HIS A 158 13.63 12.15 -19.75
CA HIS A 158 14.48 11.20 -19.04
C HIS A 158 13.88 9.80 -19.06
N LYS A 159 12.60 9.66 -18.69
CA LYS A 159 11.93 8.36 -18.66
C LYS A 159 11.89 7.69 -20.03
N ILE A 160 11.60 8.44 -21.11
CA ILE A 160 11.61 7.89 -22.47
C ILE A 160 13.03 7.43 -22.86
N ARG A 161 14.06 8.19 -22.50
CA ARG A 161 15.45 7.82 -22.78
C ARG A 161 15.83 6.54 -22.05
N ASP A 162 15.51 6.45 -20.77
CA ASP A 162 15.81 5.28 -19.94
C ASP A 162 15.07 4.05 -20.47
N LEU A 163 13.80 4.20 -20.86
CA LEU A 163 13.00 3.11 -21.42
C LEU A 163 13.55 2.64 -22.78
N LYS A 164 14.01 3.57 -23.62
CA LYS A 164 14.66 3.26 -24.91
C LYS A 164 16.03 2.60 -24.75
N SER A 165 16.74 2.83 -23.64
CA SER A 165 18.01 2.14 -23.37
C SER A 165 17.86 0.66 -23.00
N LEU A 166 16.62 0.19 -22.80
CA LEU A 166 16.31 -1.20 -22.52
C LEU A 166 16.06 -2.06 -23.79
N LEU A 167 16.14 -1.44 -24.97
CA LEU A 167 16.18 -2.10 -26.27
C LEU A 167 17.63 -2.44 -26.66
#